data_AF-A0A0Q9Q2Z8-F1
#
_entry.id   AF-A0A0Q9Q2Z8-F1
#
_cell.length_a   1.000
_cell.length_b   1.000
_cell.length_c   1.000
_cell.angle_alpha   90.00
_cell.angle_beta   90.00
_cell.angle_gamma   90.00
#
_symmetry.space_group_name_H-M   'P 1'
#
loop_
_entity.id
_entity.type
_entity.pdbx_description
1 polymer ?
#
loop_
_entity_poly.entity_id
_entity_poly.type
_entity_poly.pdbx_seq_one_letter_code
_entity_poly.pdbx_strand_id
1 'polypeptide(L)'
;MMRKYKLILSIGLIGLFTMNGSAWAEDQFRNIEVFFQRIHVTINGQQNTLNKDSILYEGSVYVPLRSLSEMLGAQVGWDSDTQEVAIDFINDNTNVLFTASQKKMYQYIAIRNNQITKDLIPMFKNIEFDDLKSIVERYAEISKVAKDIDDLTMSQTIDKMRAAIILLQSGWENKNMDDYMLAWTIYSKNADLLNKDLTTKLSDNYQYKLIDKTNSN
;
A
#
# COMPACT_ATOMS: atom_id res chain seq x y z
N MET A 1 57.15 44.64 -31.30
CA MET A 1 56.36 43.48 -31.76
C MET A 1 55.37 42.93 -30.70
N MET A 2 55.68 42.96 -29.39
CA MET A 2 54.82 42.38 -28.32
C MET A 2 53.48 43.08 -28.00
N ARG A 3 53.28 44.35 -28.36
CA ARG A 3 52.02 45.09 -28.08
C ARG A 3 50.82 44.61 -28.91
N LYS A 4 51.04 44.14 -30.15
CA LYS A 4 49.96 43.69 -31.05
C LYS A 4 49.39 42.34 -30.63
N TYR A 5 50.24 41.42 -30.14
CA TYR A 5 49.81 40.11 -29.64
C TYR A 5 49.04 40.21 -28.32
N LYS A 6 49.39 41.13 -27.40
CA LYS A 6 48.60 41.38 -26.18
C LYS A 6 47.20 41.90 -26.50
N LEU A 7 47.05 42.69 -27.56
CA LEU A 7 45.76 43.21 -28.01
C LEU A 7 44.87 42.12 -28.63
N ILE A 8 45.46 41.23 -29.43
CA ILE A 8 44.75 40.09 -30.03
C ILE A 8 44.33 39.07 -28.95
N LEU A 9 45.20 38.81 -27.96
CA LEU A 9 44.89 37.90 -26.86
C LEU A 9 43.78 38.43 -25.94
N SER A 10 43.72 39.75 -25.74
CA SER A 10 42.68 40.38 -24.93
C SER A 10 41.31 40.43 -25.64
N ILE A 11 41.28 40.61 -26.96
CA ILE A 11 40.03 40.53 -27.75
C ILE A 11 39.48 39.10 -27.76
N GLY A 12 40.35 38.08 -27.86
CA GLY A 12 39.95 36.67 -27.78
C GLY A 12 39.36 36.29 -26.41
N LEU A 13 39.88 36.85 -25.32
CA LEU A 13 39.39 36.64 -23.95
C LEU A 13 38.03 37.30 -23.69
N ILE A 14 37.78 38.47 -24.28
CA ILE A 14 36.48 39.17 -24.17
C ILE A 14 35.40 38.41 -24.96
N GLY A 15 35.74 37.86 -26.13
CA GLY A 15 34.82 37.05 -26.93
C GLY A 15 34.38 35.73 -26.26
N LEU A 16 35.23 35.15 -25.40
CA LEU A 16 34.90 33.96 -24.62
C LEU A 16 33.97 34.25 -23.42
N PHE A 17 33.89 35.50 -22.96
CA PHE A 17 33.01 35.89 -21.84
C PHE A 17 31.57 36.23 -22.28
N THR A 18 31.35 36.56 -23.56
CA THR A 18 30.01 36.87 -24.09
C THR A 18 29.20 35.63 -24.49
N MET A 19 29.76 34.42 -24.35
CA MET A 19 29.08 33.14 -24.62
C MET A 19 28.41 32.53 -23.38
N ASN A 20 28.20 33.31 -22.32
CA ASN A 20 27.26 32.93 -21.26
C ASN A 20 25.84 33.12 -21.80
N GLY A 21 25.36 32.12 -22.55
CA GLY A 21 24.00 32.10 -23.06
C GLY A 21 23.02 32.13 -21.89
N SER A 22 22.15 33.13 -21.87
CA SER A 22 20.96 33.11 -21.03
C SER A 22 20.10 31.93 -21.49
N ALA A 23 19.94 30.91 -20.66
CA ALA A 23 18.93 29.89 -20.86
C ALA A 23 17.58 30.49 -20.47
N TRP A 24 16.77 30.87 -21.45
CA TRP A 24 15.37 31.19 -21.22
C TRP A 24 14.63 29.86 -21.19
N ALA A 25 14.21 29.42 -19.99
CA ALA A 25 13.22 28.37 -19.90
C ALA A 25 11.89 28.98 -20.36
N GLU A 26 11.46 28.67 -21.57
CA GLU A 26 10.15 29.06 -22.05
C GLU A 26 9.12 28.06 -21.52
N ASP A 27 8.23 28.54 -20.65
CA ASP A 27 7.15 27.73 -20.10
C ASP A 27 6.26 27.21 -21.24
N GLN A 28 6.44 25.94 -21.58
CA GLN A 28 5.62 25.26 -22.58
C GLN A 28 4.29 24.86 -21.94
N PHE A 29 3.27 25.72 -22.04
CA PHE A 29 1.91 25.35 -21.66
C PHE A 29 1.39 24.26 -22.60
N ARG A 30 1.08 23.08 -22.04
CA ARG A 30 0.37 22.02 -22.76
C ARG A 30 -1.11 22.05 -22.41
N ASN A 31 -1.95 22.21 -23.43
CA ASN A 31 -3.37 22.00 -23.29
C ASN A 31 -3.65 20.49 -23.24
N ILE A 32 -4.31 20.04 -22.18
CA ILE A 32 -4.81 18.68 -22.06
C ILE A 32 -6.33 18.68 -22.26
N GLU A 33 -6.82 17.83 -23.14
CA GLU A 33 -8.25 17.60 -23.31
C GLU A 33 -8.70 16.53 -22.31
N VAL A 34 -9.71 16.85 -21.51
CA VAL A 34 -10.21 15.99 -20.44
C VAL A 34 -11.73 15.94 -20.49
N PHE A 35 -12.32 14.82 -20.09
CA PHE A 35 -13.77 14.72 -19.92
C PHE A 35 -14.13 14.89 -18.45
N PHE A 36 -14.98 15.84 -18.12
CA PHE A 36 -15.51 15.97 -16.77
C PHE A 36 -16.57 14.91 -16.52
N GLN A 37 -16.40 14.14 -15.44
CA GLN A 37 -17.35 13.12 -15.01
C GLN A 37 -17.75 13.38 -13.56
N ARG A 38 -19.05 13.26 -13.28
CA ARG A 38 -19.54 13.15 -11.91
C ARG A 38 -19.54 11.68 -11.51
N ILE A 39 -18.65 11.32 -10.61
CA ILE A 39 -18.65 10.00 -9.98
C ILE A 39 -19.35 10.07 -8.62
N HIS A 40 -20.02 9.00 -8.25
CA HIS A 40 -20.56 8.83 -6.90
C HIS A 40 -19.53 8.07 -6.06
N VAL A 41 -19.12 8.66 -4.94
CA VAL A 41 -18.19 8.03 -4.01
C VAL A 41 -18.99 7.53 -2.82
N THR A 42 -18.80 6.26 -2.45
CA THR A 42 -19.43 5.67 -1.27
C THR A 42 -18.35 5.27 -0.29
N ILE A 43 -18.42 5.78 0.94
CA ILE A 43 -17.53 5.40 2.04
C ILE A 43 -18.40 4.82 3.15
N ASN A 44 -18.08 3.61 3.60
CA ASN A 44 -18.85 2.89 4.63
C ASN A 44 -20.36 2.80 4.32
N GLY A 45 -20.75 2.64 3.05
CA GLY A 45 -22.14 2.57 2.63
C GLY A 45 -22.88 3.91 2.57
N GLN A 46 -22.24 5.02 2.96
CA GLN A 46 -22.80 6.36 2.84
C GLN A 46 -22.29 7.05 1.57
N GLN A 47 -23.23 7.59 0.78
CA GLN A 47 -22.92 8.34 -0.42
C GLN A 47 -22.36 9.72 -0.05
N ASN A 48 -21.19 10.03 -0.62
CA ASN A 48 -20.48 11.28 -0.43
C ASN A 48 -20.30 11.98 -1.78
N THR A 49 -20.30 13.32 -1.77
CA THR A 49 -20.16 14.16 -2.96
C THR A 49 -18.80 14.84 -2.96
N LEU A 50 -18.07 14.71 -4.07
CA LEU A 50 -16.82 15.43 -4.27
C LEU A 50 -17.08 16.94 -4.35
N ASN A 51 -16.16 17.76 -3.83
CA ASN A 51 -16.28 19.21 -3.91
C ASN A 51 -15.89 19.78 -5.27
N LYS A 52 -15.27 18.96 -6.12
CA LYS A 52 -14.91 19.24 -7.51
C LYS A 52 -15.19 18.02 -8.38
N ASP A 53 -15.49 18.25 -9.64
CA ASP A 53 -15.72 17.17 -10.60
C ASP A 53 -14.42 16.36 -10.80
N SER A 54 -14.58 15.05 -11.02
CA SER A 54 -13.48 14.20 -11.47
C SER A 54 -13.25 14.37 -12.96
N ILE A 55 -12.03 14.11 -13.42
CA ILE A 55 -11.68 14.16 -14.83
C ILE A 55 -11.27 12.78 -15.33
N LEU A 56 -11.76 12.39 -16.51
CA LEU A 56 -11.29 11.22 -17.24
C LEU A 56 -10.22 11.71 -18.23
N TYR A 57 -9.01 11.19 -18.05
CA TYR A 57 -7.86 11.50 -18.89
C TYR A 57 -7.11 10.19 -19.18
N GLU A 58 -6.87 9.90 -20.46
CA GLU A 58 -6.17 8.68 -20.92
C GLU A 58 -6.71 7.38 -20.30
N GLY A 59 -8.04 7.28 -20.14
CA GLY A 59 -8.69 6.10 -19.56
C GLY A 59 -8.62 5.99 -18.03
N SER A 60 -7.99 6.96 -17.37
CA SER A 60 -7.90 7.04 -15.90
C SER A 60 -8.81 8.14 -15.35
N VAL A 61 -9.54 7.83 -14.28
CA VAL A 61 -10.36 8.81 -13.56
C VAL A 61 -9.53 9.44 -12.46
N TYR A 62 -9.28 10.75 -12.56
CA TYR A 62 -8.60 11.55 -11.56
C TYR A 62 -9.62 12.22 -10.66
N VAL A 63 -9.44 12.04 -9.36
CA VAL A 63 -10.36 12.47 -8.32
C VAL A 63 -9.66 13.55 -7.46
N PRO A 64 -10.38 14.58 -6.98
CA PRO A 64 -9.79 15.58 -6.10
C PRO A 64 -9.22 14.94 -4.83
N LEU A 65 -7.89 14.96 -4.70
CA LEU A 65 -7.17 14.35 -3.58
C LEU A 65 -7.69 14.84 -2.23
N ARG A 66 -7.83 16.17 -2.05
CA ARG A 66 -8.34 16.77 -0.80
C ARG A 66 -9.71 16.20 -0.41
N SER A 67 -10.67 16.17 -1.34
CA SER A 67 -12.00 15.64 -1.04
C SER A 67 -11.93 14.20 -0.57
N LEU A 68 -11.17 13.36 -1.28
CA LEU A 68 -11.06 11.96 -0.93
C LEU A 68 -10.40 11.78 0.44
N SER A 69 -9.32 12.52 0.71
CA SER A 69 -8.62 12.49 2.00
C SER A 69 -9.51 12.96 3.15
N GLU A 70 -10.24 14.06 2.99
CA GLU A 70 -11.17 14.59 4.00
C GLU A 70 -12.34 13.64 4.26
N MET A 71 -12.91 13.04 3.21
CA MET A 71 -13.95 12.03 3.36
C MET A 71 -13.44 10.78 4.10
N LEU A 72 -12.15 10.47 3.99
CA LEU A 72 -11.47 9.41 4.75
C LEU A 72 -11.04 9.84 6.16
N GLY A 73 -11.39 11.06 6.58
CA GLY A 73 -11.14 11.59 7.92
C GLY A 73 -9.79 12.27 8.10
N ALA A 74 -9.09 12.65 7.02
CA ALA A 74 -7.90 13.49 7.11
C ALA A 74 -8.25 14.97 7.20
N GLN A 75 -7.43 15.72 7.92
CA GLN A 75 -7.27 17.16 7.75
C GLN A 75 -6.22 17.41 6.67
N VAL A 76 -6.55 18.25 5.70
CA VAL A 76 -5.64 18.58 4.60
C VAL A 76 -5.20 20.04 4.72
N GLY A 77 -3.92 20.23 5.01
CA GLY A 77 -3.25 21.53 5.05
C GLY A 77 -2.48 21.84 3.77
N TRP A 78 -2.18 23.12 3.57
CA TRP A 78 -1.25 23.60 2.56
C TRP A 78 -0.18 24.43 3.26
N ASP A 79 1.08 24.04 3.07
CA ASP A 79 2.22 24.84 3.47
C ASP A 79 2.67 25.69 2.27
N SER A 80 2.47 27.01 2.38
CA SER A 80 2.84 27.93 1.29
C SER A 80 4.34 28.13 1.15
N ASP A 81 5.09 27.91 2.22
CA ASP A 81 6.52 28.21 2.27
C ASP A 81 7.32 27.07 1.64
N THR A 82 6.89 25.83 1.86
CA THR A 82 7.50 24.64 1.24
C THR A 82 6.78 24.17 -0.01
N GLN A 83 5.60 24.73 -0.32
CA GLN A 83 4.71 24.27 -1.39
C GLN A 83 4.28 22.80 -1.25
N GLU A 84 4.09 22.37 0.00
CA GLU A 84 3.74 20.99 0.33
C GLU A 84 2.28 20.86 0.77
N VAL A 85 1.68 19.73 0.41
CA VAL A 85 0.36 19.33 0.90
C VAL A 85 0.56 18.45 2.13
N ALA A 86 0.14 18.93 3.29
CA ALA A 86 0.08 18.13 4.51
C ALA A 86 -1.26 17.40 4.57
N ILE A 87 -1.23 16.07 4.63
CA ILE A 87 -2.44 15.25 4.83
C ILE A 87 -2.29 14.57 6.18
N ASP A 88 -3.04 15.05 7.15
CA ASP A 88 -2.97 14.57 8.51
C ASP A 88 -4.23 13.81 8.89
N PHE A 89 -4.11 12.53 9.21
CA PHE A 89 -5.22 11.75 9.75
C PHE A 89 -5.34 11.89 11.28
N ILE A 90 -4.62 12.84 11.89
CA ILE A 90 -4.29 12.88 13.31
C ILE A 90 -4.68 14.22 13.95
N ASN A 91 -5.91 14.33 14.45
CA ASN A 91 -6.30 15.41 15.38
C ASN A 91 -6.21 14.93 16.84
N ASP A 92 -5.55 15.73 17.69
CA ASP A 92 -5.17 15.51 19.09
C ASP A 92 -6.13 14.67 19.98
N ASN A 93 -5.97 13.36 19.93
CA ASN A 93 -6.39 12.40 20.95
C ASN A 93 -5.50 11.15 20.82
N THR A 94 -4.29 11.19 21.37
CA THR A 94 -3.24 10.17 21.19
C THR A 94 -3.72 8.73 21.38
N ASN A 95 -4.67 8.48 22.29
CA ASN A 95 -5.29 7.16 22.47
C ASN A 95 -6.27 6.76 21.34
N VAL A 96 -7.07 7.69 20.82
CA VAL A 96 -7.97 7.44 19.68
C VAL A 96 -7.17 7.25 18.39
N LEU A 97 -6.06 7.99 18.25
CA LEU A 97 -5.16 7.94 17.11
C LEU A 97 -4.30 6.69 17.08
N PHE A 98 -3.77 6.28 18.23
CA PHE A 98 -3.12 4.99 18.39
C PHE A 98 -4.10 3.86 18.09
N THR A 99 -5.33 3.94 18.61
CA THR A 99 -6.39 2.95 18.31
C THR A 99 -6.79 2.96 16.84
N ALA A 100 -6.90 4.12 16.18
CA ALA A 100 -7.23 4.24 14.75
C ALA A 100 -6.09 3.76 13.86
N SER A 101 -4.83 4.05 14.22
CA SER A 101 -3.63 3.56 13.54
C SER A 101 -3.53 2.04 13.66
N GLN A 102 -3.68 1.49 14.88
CA GLN A 102 -3.75 0.05 15.10
C GLN A 102 -4.89 -0.59 14.31
N LYS A 103 -6.08 0.03 14.33
CA LYS A 103 -7.24 -0.46 13.56
C LYS A 103 -6.90 -0.53 12.08
N LYS A 104 -6.38 0.54 11.47
CA LYS A 104 -5.90 0.53 10.08
C LYS A 104 -4.87 -0.58 9.84
N MET A 105 -4.01 -0.85 10.81
CA MET A 105 -3.03 -1.92 10.72
C MET A 105 -3.65 -3.32 10.76
N TYR A 106 -4.66 -3.56 11.62
CA TYR A 106 -5.45 -4.79 11.60
C TYR A 106 -6.22 -4.95 10.27
N GLN A 107 -6.70 -3.85 9.68
CA GLN A 107 -7.32 -3.88 8.35
C GLN A 107 -6.33 -4.30 7.28
N TYR A 108 -5.11 -3.76 7.31
CA TYR A 108 -4.02 -4.17 6.42
C TYR A 108 -3.74 -5.67 6.56
N ILE A 109 -3.58 -6.17 7.79
CA ILE A 109 -3.36 -7.60 8.05
C ILE A 109 -4.51 -8.44 7.49
N ALA A 110 -5.76 -8.06 7.71
CA ALA A 110 -6.93 -8.77 7.21
C ALA A 110 -6.98 -8.83 5.67
N ILE A 111 -6.75 -7.69 5.00
CA ILE A 111 -6.73 -7.60 3.53
C ILE A 111 -5.60 -8.48 2.97
N ARG A 112 -4.40 -8.38 3.53
CA ARG A 112 -3.25 -9.18 3.11
C ARG A 112 -3.46 -10.67 3.37
N ASN A 113 -3.98 -11.06 4.52
CA ASN A 113 -4.30 -12.45 4.84
C ASN A 113 -5.31 -13.04 3.86
N ASN A 114 -6.34 -12.28 3.48
CA ASN A 114 -7.31 -12.70 2.46
C ASN A 114 -6.66 -12.87 1.09
N GLN A 115 -5.78 -11.95 0.68
CA GLN A 115 -5.02 -12.08 -0.56
C GLN A 115 -4.12 -13.33 -0.52
N ILE A 116 -3.36 -13.53 0.55
CA ILE A 116 -2.46 -14.68 0.69
C ILE A 116 -3.27 -15.98 0.63
N THR A 117 -4.39 -16.06 1.35
CA THR A 117 -5.26 -17.23 1.36
C THR A 117 -5.84 -17.51 -0.03
N LYS A 118 -6.26 -16.46 -0.76
CA LYS A 118 -6.77 -16.58 -2.13
C LYS A 118 -5.72 -17.19 -3.07
N ASP A 119 -4.47 -16.77 -2.92
CA ASP A 119 -3.37 -17.24 -3.77
C ASP A 119 -2.90 -18.65 -3.36
N LEU A 120 -3.03 -18.99 -2.07
CA LEU A 120 -2.63 -20.29 -1.53
C LEU A 120 -3.64 -21.42 -1.86
N ILE A 121 -4.95 -21.13 -1.93
CA ILE A 121 -5.98 -22.12 -2.27
C ILE A 121 -5.70 -22.88 -3.59
N PRO A 122 -5.42 -22.23 -4.73
CA PRO A 122 -5.15 -22.95 -5.98
C PRO A 122 -3.89 -23.79 -5.91
N MET A 123 -2.88 -23.39 -5.14
CA MET A 123 -1.65 -24.18 -4.92
C MET A 123 -1.97 -25.54 -4.29
N PHE A 124 -2.88 -25.58 -3.31
CA PHE A 124 -3.37 -26.83 -2.74
C PHE A 124 -4.23 -27.65 -3.70
N LYS A 125 -5.08 -27.00 -4.49
CA LYS A 125 -5.97 -27.70 -5.44
C LYS A 125 -5.19 -28.33 -6.59
N ASN A 126 -4.19 -27.61 -7.10
CA ASN A 126 -3.41 -28.01 -8.27
C ASN A 126 -2.11 -28.72 -7.89
N ILE A 127 -1.79 -28.77 -6.59
CA ILE A 127 -0.58 -29.40 -6.06
C ILE A 127 0.68 -28.76 -6.68
N GLU A 128 0.68 -27.43 -6.73
CA GLU A 128 1.74 -26.61 -7.34
C GLU A 128 2.32 -25.70 -6.27
N PHE A 129 3.58 -25.94 -5.88
CA PHE A 129 4.20 -25.34 -4.70
C PHE A 129 5.43 -24.47 -5.01
N ASP A 130 5.65 -24.16 -6.29
CA ASP A 130 6.86 -23.46 -6.77
C ASP A 130 6.99 -22.02 -6.22
N ASP A 131 5.86 -21.38 -5.86
CA ASP A 131 5.83 -20.01 -5.33
C ASP A 131 5.55 -19.92 -3.82
N LEU A 132 5.73 -21.02 -3.06
CA LEU A 132 5.50 -21.00 -1.61
C LEU A 132 6.41 -20.01 -0.88
N LYS A 133 7.58 -19.70 -1.46
CA LYS A 133 8.49 -18.68 -0.92
C LYS A 133 7.81 -17.31 -0.82
N SER A 134 7.11 -16.88 -1.87
CA SER A 134 6.35 -15.61 -1.89
C SER A 134 5.28 -15.58 -0.79
N ILE A 135 4.58 -16.70 -0.59
CA ILE A 135 3.58 -16.85 0.48
C ILE A 135 4.22 -16.72 1.87
N VAL A 136 5.35 -17.41 2.10
CA VAL A 136 6.10 -17.38 3.36
C VAL A 136 6.63 -15.98 3.69
N GLU A 137 7.08 -15.23 2.68
CA GLU A 137 7.54 -13.84 2.82
C GLU A 137 6.38 -12.90 3.16
N ARG A 138 5.24 -13.03 2.47
CA ARG A 138 4.05 -12.21 2.75
C ARG A 138 3.48 -12.44 4.15
N TYR A 139 3.50 -13.69 4.64
CA TYR A 139 3.16 -13.97 6.04
C TYR A 139 4.16 -13.35 7.03
N ALA A 140 5.46 -13.32 6.69
CA ALA A 140 6.46 -12.65 7.52
C ALA A 140 6.22 -11.14 7.62
N GLU A 141 5.82 -10.50 6.51
CA GLU A 141 5.46 -9.08 6.49
C GLU A 141 4.30 -8.77 7.43
N ILE A 142 3.19 -9.51 7.34
CA ILE A 142 2.04 -9.25 8.19
C ILE A 142 2.27 -9.65 9.65
N SER A 143 3.14 -10.63 9.92
CA SER A 143 3.60 -10.95 11.29
C SER A 143 4.40 -9.80 11.89
N LYS A 144 5.34 -9.23 11.11
CA LYS A 144 6.10 -8.05 11.52
C LYS A 144 5.18 -6.88 11.83
N VAL A 145 4.19 -6.64 10.98
CA VAL A 145 3.19 -5.58 11.20
C VAL A 145 2.41 -5.80 12.50
N ALA A 146 1.99 -7.03 12.81
CA ALA A 146 1.35 -7.35 14.08
C ALA A 146 2.28 -7.10 15.29
N LYS A 147 3.57 -7.41 15.15
CA LYS A 147 4.59 -7.11 16.17
C LYS A 147 4.83 -5.61 16.35
N ASP A 148 4.84 -4.84 15.26
CA ASP A 148 5.07 -3.39 15.26
C ASP A 148 3.92 -2.61 15.92
N ILE A 149 2.72 -3.22 16.04
CA ILE A 149 1.58 -2.70 16.80
C ILE A 149 1.42 -3.33 18.19
N ASP A 150 2.47 -3.98 18.70
CA ASP A 150 2.52 -4.67 19.99
C ASP A 150 1.51 -5.83 20.17
N ASP A 151 0.97 -6.38 19.08
CA ASP A 151 0.11 -7.57 19.12
C ASP A 151 0.94 -8.86 18.94
N LEU A 152 1.62 -9.25 20.01
CA LEU A 152 2.47 -10.44 20.04
C LEU A 152 1.67 -11.74 19.82
N THR A 153 0.40 -11.78 20.23
CA THR A 153 -0.43 -12.99 20.07
C THR A 153 -0.81 -13.20 18.61
N MET A 154 -1.19 -12.11 17.92
CA MET A 154 -1.47 -12.16 16.48
C MET A 154 -0.21 -12.47 15.69
N SER A 155 0.93 -11.84 16.00
CA SER A 155 2.22 -12.13 15.36
C SER A 155 2.59 -13.61 15.49
N GLN A 156 2.50 -14.19 16.70
CA GLN A 156 2.74 -15.62 16.92
C GLN A 156 1.76 -16.53 16.17
N THR A 157 0.50 -16.12 16.05
CA THR A 157 -0.52 -16.87 15.29
C THR A 157 -0.18 -16.89 13.81
N ILE A 158 0.23 -15.75 13.25
CA ILE A 158 0.68 -15.61 11.86
C ILE A 158 1.98 -16.42 11.63
N ASP A 159 2.94 -16.36 12.56
CA ASP A 159 4.18 -17.14 12.45
C ASP A 159 3.94 -18.64 12.47
N LYS A 160 2.94 -19.12 13.22
CA LYS A 160 2.52 -20.53 13.18
C LYS A 160 1.92 -20.91 11.83
N MET A 161 1.12 -20.03 11.22
CA MET A 161 0.61 -20.25 9.85
C MET A 161 1.76 -20.29 8.85
N ARG A 162 2.72 -19.36 8.95
CA ARG A 162 3.93 -19.35 8.12
C ARG A 162 4.76 -20.63 8.26
N ALA A 163 5.01 -21.06 9.49
CA ALA A 163 5.74 -22.30 9.77
C ALA A 163 5.02 -23.53 9.22
N ALA A 164 3.68 -23.56 9.30
CA ALA A 164 2.89 -24.62 8.69
C ALA A 164 3.07 -24.69 7.17
N ILE A 165 3.20 -23.55 6.48
CA ILE A 165 3.44 -23.53 5.03
C ILE A 165 4.82 -24.06 4.67
N ILE A 166 5.83 -23.74 5.49
CA ILE A 166 7.18 -24.31 5.34
C ILE A 166 7.15 -25.83 5.57
N LEU A 167 6.43 -26.30 6.58
CA LEU A 167 6.25 -27.73 6.84
C LEU A 167 5.51 -28.44 5.71
N LEU A 168 4.50 -27.78 5.13
CA LEU A 168 3.78 -28.26 3.95
C LEU A 168 4.70 -28.47 2.76
N GLN A 169 5.57 -27.49 2.47
CA GLN A 169 6.57 -27.60 1.42
C GLN A 169 7.49 -28.80 1.66
N SER A 170 8.03 -28.91 2.88
CA SER A 170 8.92 -30.02 3.26
C SER A 170 8.21 -31.38 3.17
N GLY A 171 6.96 -31.49 3.62
CA GLY A 171 6.18 -32.71 3.54
C GLY A 171 5.89 -33.12 2.09
N TRP A 172 5.60 -32.16 1.23
CA TRP A 172 5.43 -32.37 -0.21
C TRP A 172 6.72 -32.88 -0.88
N GLU A 173 7.84 -32.17 -0.67
CA GLU A 173 9.15 -32.53 -1.23
C GLU A 173 9.60 -33.93 -0.80
N ASN A 174 9.35 -34.29 0.46
CA ASN A 174 9.74 -35.58 1.04
C ASN A 174 8.68 -36.68 0.91
N LYS A 175 7.52 -36.39 0.29
CA LYS A 175 6.37 -37.32 0.19
C LYS A 175 5.91 -37.86 1.55
N ASN A 176 6.00 -37.05 2.61
CA ASN A 176 5.57 -37.40 3.96
C ASN A 176 4.15 -36.90 4.23
N MET A 177 3.19 -37.84 4.28
CA MET A 177 1.77 -37.54 4.50
C MET A 177 1.48 -37.05 5.91
N ASP A 178 2.24 -37.50 6.92
CA ASP A 178 2.05 -37.08 8.31
C ASP A 178 2.42 -35.60 8.47
N ASP A 179 3.51 -35.17 7.83
CA ASP A 179 3.92 -33.77 7.81
C ASP A 179 2.89 -32.88 7.11
N TYR A 180 2.29 -33.37 6.02
CA TYR A 180 1.20 -32.68 5.33
C TYR A 180 -0.01 -32.47 6.25
N MET A 181 -0.45 -33.54 6.93
CA MET A 181 -1.61 -33.48 7.84
C MET A 181 -1.34 -32.58 9.04
N LEU A 182 -0.14 -32.67 9.62
CA LEU A 182 0.29 -31.82 10.72
C LEU A 182 0.31 -30.35 10.31
N ALA A 183 0.92 -30.05 9.17
CA ALA A 183 0.99 -28.71 8.62
C ALA A 183 -0.39 -28.13 8.32
N TRP A 184 -1.28 -28.88 7.67
CA TRP A 184 -2.66 -28.48 7.45
C TRP A 184 -3.40 -28.18 8.77
N THR A 185 -3.22 -29.03 9.78
CA THR A 185 -3.85 -28.86 11.10
C THR A 185 -3.35 -27.59 11.79
N ILE A 186 -2.04 -27.33 11.76
CA ILE A 186 -1.46 -26.11 12.33
C ILE A 186 -1.97 -24.89 11.58
N TYR A 187 -1.94 -24.90 10.25
CA TYR A 187 -2.39 -23.78 9.43
C TYR A 187 -3.87 -23.47 9.67
N SER A 188 -4.74 -24.47 9.54
CA SER A 188 -6.19 -24.29 9.65
C SER A 188 -6.62 -23.76 11.01
N LYS A 189 -6.08 -24.32 12.11
CA LYS A 189 -6.35 -23.87 13.48
C LYS A 189 -5.92 -22.42 13.69
N ASN A 190 -4.74 -22.04 13.25
CA ASN A 190 -4.24 -20.67 13.45
C ASN A 190 -4.92 -19.66 12.50
N ALA A 191 -5.32 -20.07 11.30
CA ALA A 191 -6.14 -19.24 10.41
C ALA A 191 -7.49 -18.90 11.05
N ASP A 192 -8.13 -19.87 11.71
CA ASP A 192 -9.40 -19.63 12.40
C ASP A 192 -9.22 -18.71 13.63
N LEU A 193 -8.12 -18.87 14.37
CA LEU A 193 -7.75 -17.96 15.47
C LEU A 193 -7.53 -16.53 14.97
N LEU A 194 -6.75 -16.37 13.89
CA LEU A 194 -6.46 -15.07 13.29
C LEU A 194 -7.76 -14.40 12.80
N ASN A 195 -8.63 -15.14 12.12
CA ASN A 195 -9.90 -14.64 11.64
C ASN A 195 -10.82 -14.19 12.79
N LYS A 196 -10.91 -14.98 13.86
CA LYS A 196 -11.69 -14.63 15.06
C LYS A 196 -11.15 -13.36 15.73
N ASP A 197 -9.83 -13.25 15.86
CA ASP A 197 -9.16 -12.13 16.50
C ASP A 197 -9.34 -10.84 15.68
N LEU A 198 -9.08 -10.90 14.37
CA LEU A 198 -9.32 -9.78 13.46
C LEU A 198 -10.79 -9.34 13.44
N THR A 199 -11.74 -10.27 13.45
CA THR A 199 -13.18 -9.94 13.53
C THR A 199 -13.49 -9.16 14.80
N THR A 200 -12.94 -9.59 15.94
CA THR A 200 -13.15 -8.93 17.23
C THR A 200 -12.53 -7.53 17.26
N LYS A 201 -11.33 -7.36 16.68
CA LYS A 201 -10.61 -6.08 16.64
C LYS A 201 -11.19 -5.09 15.62
N LEU A 202 -11.99 -5.55 14.67
CA LEU A 202 -12.57 -4.73 13.60
C LEU A 202 -14.07 -4.43 13.78
N SER A 203 -14.75 -5.03 14.76
CA SER A 203 -16.22 -5.11 14.86
C SER A 203 -16.99 -3.78 14.99
N ASP A 204 -16.32 -2.64 15.22
CA ASP A 204 -17.04 -1.36 15.38
C ASP A 204 -17.51 -0.71 14.07
N ASN A 205 -17.18 -1.23 12.87
CA ASN A 205 -17.79 -0.84 11.57
C ASN A 205 -17.24 -1.64 10.35
N TYR A 206 -16.92 -2.93 10.50
CA TYR A 206 -16.43 -3.74 9.38
C TYR A 206 -17.54 -4.53 8.69
N GLN A 207 -17.93 -4.10 7.49
CA GLN A 207 -18.79 -4.83 6.56
C GLN A 207 -17.94 -5.51 5.48
N TYR A 208 -16.99 -6.36 5.88
CA TYR A 208 -16.39 -7.34 4.98
C TYR A 208 -16.63 -8.71 5.58
N LYS A 209 -17.45 -9.52 4.89
CA LYS A 209 -17.61 -10.93 5.20
C LYS A 209 -16.25 -11.59 4.96
N LEU A 210 -15.59 -12.03 6.03
CA LEU A 210 -14.44 -12.93 5.90
C LEU A 210 -14.88 -14.13 5.05
N ILE A 211 -13.99 -14.62 4.19
CA ILE A 211 -14.30 -15.75 3.31
C ILE A 211 -14.69 -16.94 4.18
N ASP A 212 -15.98 -17.24 4.17
CA ASP A 212 -16.55 -18.37 4.89
C ASP A 212 -16.13 -19.65 4.17
N LYS A 213 -15.41 -20.53 4.89
CA LYS A 213 -14.95 -21.83 4.37
C LYS A 213 -16.10 -22.76 3.98
N THR A 214 -17.34 -22.43 4.35
CA THR A 214 -18.52 -23.27 4.05
C THR A 214 -18.98 -23.25 2.59
N ASN A 215 -18.45 -22.37 1.73
CA ASN A 215 -18.80 -22.33 0.30
C ASN A 215 -17.78 -22.98 -0.64
N SER A 216 -16.90 -23.84 -0.12
CA SER A 216 -16.11 -24.74 -0.96
C SER A 216 -16.83 -26.08 -1.10
N ASN A 217 -17.89 -26.10 -1.92
CA ASN A 217 -18.35 -27.34 -2.56
C ASN A 217 -17.43 -27.69 -3.73
#